data_AF-A0A940NYK4-F1
#
_entry.id   AF-A0A940NYK4-F1
#
_cell.length_a   1.000
_cell.length_b   1.000
_cell.length_c   1.000
_cell.angle_alpha   90.00
_cell.angle_beta   90.00
_cell.angle_gamma   90.00
#
_symmetry.space_group_name_H-M   'P 1'
#
loop_
_entity.id
_entity.type
_entity.pdbx_description
1 polymer ?
#
loop_
_entity_poly.entity_id
_entity_poly.type
_entity_poly.pdbx_seq_one_letter_code
_entity_poly.pdbx_strand_id
1 'polypeptide(L)' 'MFEVLDSFAVNNALSLTLKGSGDGIQNGSILTDPDGNKIHVISVAMPHYGNPEDMMKKTVVLVNNCSVKKGMILKLLSK' A
#
# COMPACT_ATOMS: atom_id res chain seq x y z
N MET A 1 5.94 -7.41 -4.94
CA MET A 1 4.61 -7.08 -5.52
C MET A 1 3.61 -7.12 -4.38
N PHE A 2 2.59 -6.27 -4.42
CA PHE A 2 1.67 -6.06 -3.30
C PHE A 2 0.23 -6.17 -3.78
N GLU A 3 -0.52 -7.11 -3.21
CA GLU A 3 -1.96 -7.27 -3.49
C GLU A 3 -2.76 -6.30 -2.62
N VAL A 4 -3.65 -5.52 -3.23
CA VAL A 4 -4.58 -4.65 -2.50
C VAL A 4 -5.66 -5.50 -1.85
N LEU A 5 -5.66 -5.56 -0.52
CA LEU A 5 -6.66 -6.27 0.27
C LEU A 5 -7.89 -5.41 0.53
N ASP A 6 -7.68 -4.11 0.73
CA ASP A 6 -8.73 -3.14 0.99
C ASP A 6 -8.27 -1.71 0.67
N SER A 7 -9.24 -0.82 0.47
CA SER A 7 -9.00 0.60 0.20
C SER A 7 -10.05 1.47 0.88
N PHE A 8 -9.62 2.51 1.57
CA PHE A 8 -10.48 3.44 2.29
C PHE A 8 -10.10 4.88 1.98
N ALA A 9 -11.06 5.70 1.56
CA ALA A 9 -10.82 7.10 1.23
C ALA A 9 -10.60 7.93 2.52
N VAL A 10 -9.53 8.72 2.55
CA VAL A 10 -9.19 9.59 3.68
C VAL A 10 -8.95 11.00 3.13
N ASN A 11 -9.98 11.85 3.20
CA ASN A 11 -9.98 13.18 2.59
C ASN A 11 -9.56 13.12 1.09
N ASN A 12 -8.45 13.77 0.73
CA ASN A 12 -7.90 13.81 -0.63
C ASN A 12 -6.86 12.70 -0.90
N ALA A 13 -6.80 11.69 -0.03
CA ALA A 13 -5.87 10.57 -0.10
C ALA A 13 -6.63 9.23 -0.01
N LEU A 14 -5.92 8.14 -0.25
CA LEU A 14 -6.46 6.79 -0.17
C LEU A 14 -5.58 5.93 0.74
N SER A 15 -6.18 5.31 1.76
CA SER A 15 -5.52 4.34 2.61
C SER A 15 -5.67 2.96 1.99
N LEU A 16 -4.55 2.30 1.71
CA LEU A 16 -4.52 0.96 1.13
C LEU A 16 -3.99 -0.03 2.14
N THR A 17 -4.72 -1.13 2.29
CA THR A 17 -4.20 -2.31 2.98
C THR A 17 -3.61 -3.23 1.93
N LEU A 18 -2.31 -3.48 2.04
CA LEU A 18 -1.55 -4.34 1.15
C LEU A 18 -1.23 -5.66 1.85
N LYS A 19 -1.21 -6.74 1.07
CA LYS A 19 -0.76 -8.06 1.54
C LYS A 19 0.75 -8.09 1.69
N GLY A 20 1.22 -8.65 2.81
CA GLY A 20 2.64 -8.81 3.14
C GLY A 20 3.21 -7.68 4.02
N SER A 21 4.50 -7.79 4.32
CA SER A 21 5.28 -6.92 5.20
C SER A 21 5.55 -5.52 4.66
N GLY A 22 5.27 -5.29 3.37
CA GLY A 22 5.51 -3.98 2.76
C GLY A 22 7.00 -3.66 2.61
N ASP A 23 7.88 -4.66 2.65
CA ASP A 23 9.32 -4.48 2.59
C ASP A 23 9.73 -3.60 1.40
N GLY A 24 10.53 -2.58 1.70
CA GLY A 24 11.01 -1.59 0.73
C GLY A 24 10.05 -0.44 0.45
N ILE A 25 8.80 -0.48 0.94
CA ILE A 25 7.92 0.69 0.88
C ILE A 25 8.29 1.67 1.99
N GLN A 26 8.57 2.91 1.60
CA GLN A 26 8.90 4.02 2.47
C GLN A 26 8.05 5.23 2.09
N ASN A 27 8.07 6.27 2.93
CA ASN A 27 7.45 7.54 2.58
C ASN A 27 8.11 8.10 1.30
N GLY A 28 7.29 8.50 0.33
CA GLY A 28 7.75 8.95 -0.99
C GLY A 28 8.05 7.84 -1.99
N SER A 29 7.89 6.56 -1.63
CA SER A 29 7.95 5.45 -2.60
C SER A 29 6.89 5.60 -3.68
N ILE A 30 7.18 5.06 -4.87
CA ILE A 30 6.25 5.03 -5.99
C ILE A 30 5.86 3.58 -6.24
N LEU A 31 4.56 3.31 -6.19
CA LEU A 31 3.97 2.06 -6.66
C LEU A 31 3.46 2.25 -8.08
N THR A 32 3.40 1.18 -8.86
CA THR A 32 2.74 1.15 -10.16
C THR A 32 1.61 0.12 -10.17
N ASP A 33 0.49 0.50 -10.76
CA ASP A 33 -0.62 -0.41 -11.03
C ASP A 33 -0.35 -1.26 -12.30
N PRO A 34 -1.24 -2.21 -12.64
CA PRO A 34 -1.09 -3.02 -13.85
C PRO A 34 -1.10 -2.23 -15.16
N ASP A 35 -1.73 -1.06 -15.17
CA ASP A 35 -1.84 -0.18 -16.34
C ASP A 35 -0.61 0.75 -16.47
N GLY A 36 0.29 0.72 -15.49
CA GLY A 36 1.51 1.54 -15.44
C GLY A 36 1.33 2.92 -14.80
N ASN A 37 0.17 3.21 -14.22
CA ASN A 37 -0.04 4.47 -13.51
C ASN A 37 0.77 4.51 -12.22
N LYS A 38 1.36 5.68 -11.93
CA LYS A 38 2.18 5.91 -10.74
C LYS A 38 1.30 6.32 -9.56
N ILE A 39 1.50 5.63 -8.44
CA ILE A 39 0.83 5.86 -7.17
C ILE A 39 1.89 6.28 -6.17
N HIS A 40 1.76 7.49 -5.62
CA HIS A 40 2.73 8.07 -4.70
C HIS A 40 2.35 7.72 -3.26
N VAL A 41 3.25 7.06 -2.55
CA VAL A 41 3.10 6.77 -1.12
C VAL A 41 3.40 8.03 -0.32
N ILE A 42 2.37 8.55 0.34
CA ILE A 42 2.46 9.71 1.24
C ILE A 42 3.06 9.26 2.58
N SER A 43 2.56 8.15 3.13
CA SER A 43 2.96 7.64 4.43
C SER A 43 2.80 6.13 4.52
N VAL A 44 3.65 5.48 5.31
CA VAL A 44 3.55 4.05 5.66
C VAL A 44 3.13 3.92 7.12
N ALA A 45 2.17 3.04 7.38
CA ALA A 45 1.70 2.69 8.70
C ALA A 45 1.65 1.16 8.86
N MET A 46 1.93 0.68 10.08
CA MET A 46 1.70 -0.71 10.44
C MET A 46 0.46 -0.79 11.35
N PRO A 47 -0.49 -1.70 11.06
CA PRO A 47 -1.55 -2.01 12.00
C PRO A 47 -0.96 -2.47 13.34
N HIS A 48 -1.64 -2.15 14.43
CA HIS A 48 -1.31 -2.75 15.71
C HIS A 48 -1.76 -4.22 15.69
N TYR A 49 -0.90 -5.12 16.16
CA TYR A 49 -1.16 -6.55 16.26
C TYR A 49 -0.92 -7.03 17.69
N GLY A 50 -1.82 -7.88 18.19
CA GLY A 50 -1.64 -8.52 19.49
C GLY A 50 -0.62 -9.66 19.45
N ASN A 51 -0.44 -10.30 18.28
CA ASN A 51 0.55 -11.36 18.07
C ASN A 51 1.65 -10.86 17.12
N PRO A 52 2.94 -11.00 17.47
CA PRO A 52 4.05 -10.57 16.62
C PRO A 52 4.06 -11.20 15.22
N GLU A 53 3.62 -12.45 15.08
CA GLU A 53 3.57 -13.16 13.78
C GLU A 53 2.64 -12.51 12.76
N ASP A 54 1.65 -11.73 13.22
CA ASP A 54 0.71 -11.06 12.33
C ASP A 54 1.29 -9.78 11.71
N MET A 55 2.37 -9.23 12.28
CA MET A 55 2.99 -7.98 11.82
C MET A 55 3.49 -8.05 10.37
N MET A 56 3.87 -9.24 9.90
CA MET A 56 4.38 -9.44 8.55
C MET A 56 3.27 -9.75 7.52
N LYS A 57 2.00 -9.82 7.95
CA LYS A 57 0.90 -10.27 7.09
C LYS A 57 0.31 -9.16 6.24
N LYS A 58 0.30 -7.91 6.72
CA LYS A 58 -0.28 -6.77 6.01
C LYS A 58 0.48 -5.48 6.32
N THR A 59 0.43 -4.56 5.36
CA THR A 59 0.96 -3.20 5.51
C THR A 59 -0.10 -2.21 5.11
N VAL A 60 -0.18 -1.08 5.81
CA VAL A 60 -1.08 0.00 5.44
C VAL A 60 -0.26 1.16 4.89
N VAL A 61 -0.68 1.69 3.75
CA VAL A 61 -0.04 2.85 3.13
C VAL A 61 -1.09 3.90 2.82
N LEU A 62 -0.77 5.15 3.11
CA LEU A 62 -1.54 6.28 2.62
C LEU A 62 -0.92 6.73 1.30
N VAL A 63 -1.73 6.80 0.25
CA VAL A 63 -1.30 7.21 -1.09
C VAL A 63 -2.11 8.43 -1.57
N ASN A 64 -1.60 9.09 -2.60
CA ASN A 64 -2.40 10.07 -3.35
C ASN A 64 -3.68 9.40 -3.88
N ASN A 65 -4.76 10.18 -4.02
CA ASN A 65 -6.00 9.63 -4.56
C ASN A 65 -5.76 9.00 -5.94
N CYS A 66 -6.17 7.73 -6.10
CA CYS A 66 -5.92 6.93 -7.29
C CYS A 66 -7.01 5.87 -7.49
N SER A 67 -7.16 5.38 -8.72
CA SER A 67 -8.17 4.38 -9.07
C SER A 67 -7.65 2.96 -8.84
N VAL A 68 -7.56 2.53 -7.58
CA VAL A 68 -7.20 1.15 -7.23
C VAL A 68 -8.41 0.35 -6.75
N LYS A 69 -8.35 -0.97 -6.91
CA LYS A 69 -9.41 -1.89 -6.51
C LYS A 69 -8.83 -3.05 -5.72
N LYS A 70 -9.65 -3.65 -4.85
CA LYS A 70 -9.32 -4.91 -4.18
C LYS A 70 -8.91 -5.99 -5.20
N GLY A 71 -7.85 -6.74 -4.88
CA GLY A 71 -7.24 -7.75 -5.73
C GLY A 71 -6.23 -7.23 -6.76
N MET A 72 -6.09 -5.91 -6.91
CA MET A 72 -5.09 -5.33 -7.81
C MET A 72 -3.68 -5.60 -7.29
N ILE A 73 -2.76 -5.88 -8.21
CA ILE A 73 -1.34 -6.09 -7.89
C ILE A 73 -0.54 -4.83 -8.20
N LEU A 74 0.06 -4.26 -7.16
CA LEU A 74 0.95 -3.10 -7.26
C LEU A 74 2.41 -3.54 -7.24
N LYS A 75 3.26 -2.83 -7.98
CA LYS A 75 4.71 -3.06 -8.00
C LYS A 75 5.42 -1.85 -7.43
N LEU A 76 6.39 -2.07 -6.54
CA LEU A 76 7.28 -0.99 -6.13
C LEU A 76 8.22 -0.67 -7.27
N LEU A 77 8.26 0.60 -7.66
CA LEU A 77 9.23 1.12 -8.61
C LEU A 77 10.55 1.31 -7.86
N SER A 78 11.52 0.45 -8.12
CA SER A 78 12.88 0.61 -7.61
C SER A 78 13.46 1.94 -8.10
N LYS A 79 14.15 2.67 -7.21
CA LYS A 79 14.97 3.83 -7.62
C LYS A 79 16.15 3.37 -8.48
#